data_AF-L0DYN1-F1
#
_entry.id   AF-L0DYN1-F1
#
_cell.length_a   1.000
_cell.length_b   1.000
_cell.length_c   1.000
_cell.angle_alpha   90.00
_cell.angle_beta   90.00
_cell.angle_gamma   90.00
#
_symmetry.space_group_name_H-M   'P 1'
#
loop_
_entity.id
_entity.type
_entity.pdbx_description
1 polymer ?
#
loop_
_entity_poly.entity_id
_entity_poly.type
_entity_poly.pdbx_seq_one_letter_code
_entity_poly.pdbx_strand_id
1 'polypeptide(L)'
;MIGRAILAGMHSVSEPFLPSFILQFLLPAPDRPQRTPVAIRAEGELPEYAQIWIWDMLYARQLYAMAEGPLAAELRETLEIWAVNMSSKVFQPRDHVRSKGHLQLSDDLEWVVDADAEQVAQSVRVEVEGRGGAGDLPRIRVSPDILPNETRFWLVLALAQYFIDENDLFARELPIHVLAFRKYHADIHRPDTPEAAEEAPFYAIQKALEYFQSAGHAR
;
A
#
# COMPACT_ATOMS: atom_id res chain seq x y z
N MET A 1 -21.31 58.59 15.83
CA MET A 1 -20.41 57.88 16.76
C MET A 1 -20.99 56.51 17.06
N ILE A 2 -20.35 55.44 16.52
CA ILE A 2 -20.07 54.10 17.11
C ILE A 2 -21.27 53.37 17.79
N GLY A 3 -21.64 52.11 17.46
CA GLY A 3 -20.95 51.01 16.78
C GLY A 3 -21.96 49.96 16.29
N ARG A 4 -21.75 49.41 15.09
CA ARG A 4 -21.03 48.16 14.75
C ARG A 4 -21.82 46.88 15.07
N ALA A 5 -22.31 46.30 13.98
CA ALA A 5 -22.92 44.99 13.82
C ALA A 5 -22.11 43.85 14.47
N ILE A 6 -22.82 42.96 15.14
CA ILE A 6 -22.32 41.69 15.64
C ILE A 6 -22.34 40.68 14.48
N LEU A 7 -21.14 40.47 13.93
CA LEU A 7 -20.58 39.19 13.48
C LEU A 7 -21.54 38.16 12.85
N ALA A 8 -21.66 38.25 11.52
CA ALA A 8 -21.76 37.07 10.67
C ALA A 8 -20.36 36.42 10.60
N GLY A 9 -20.10 35.44 11.46
CA GLY A 9 -18.94 34.56 11.40
C GLY A 9 -19.40 33.17 10.99
N MET A 10 -19.62 32.95 9.68
CA MET A 10 -19.66 31.61 9.13
C MET A 10 -18.27 31.00 9.34
N HIS A 11 -18.11 30.24 10.42
CA HIS A 11 -17.04 29.27 10.50
C HIS A 11 -17.30 28.24 9.41
N SER A 12 -16.62 28.41 8.27
CA SER A 12 -16.23 27.27 7.44
C SER A 12 -15.44 26.35 8.36
N VAL A 13 -16.11 25.31 8.86
CA VAL A 13 -15.43 24.16 9.42
C VAL A 13 -14.76 23.52 8.20
N SER A 14 -13.48 23.81 7.99
CA SER A 14 -12.67 23.07 7.05
C SER A 14 -12.78 21.60 7.43
N GLU A 15 -13.35 20.77 6.54
CA GLU A 15 -13.33 19.33 6.73
C GLU A 15 -11.88 18.90 6.99
N PRO A 16 -11.64 18.01 7.98
CA PRO A 16 -10.29 17.52 8.21
C PRO A 16 -9.79 16.87 6.92
N PHE A 17 -8.68 17.37 6.37
CA PHE A 17 -8.03 16.78 5.22
C PHE A 17 -7.70 15.33 5.54
N LEU A 18 -8.35 14.40 4.83
CA LEU A 18 -8.06 12.98 4.93
C LEU A 18 -6.85 12.67 4.04
N PRO A 19 -5.89 11.84 4.52
CA PRO A 19 -4.78 11.45 3.67
C PRO A 19 -5.31 10.72 2.44
N SER A 20 -4.85 11.13 1.27
CA SER A 20 -5.22 10.51 0.00
C SER A 20 -3.99 10.32 -0.86
N PHE A 21 -3.98 9.22 -1.59
CA PHE A 21 -2.94 8.88 -2.55
C PHE A 21 -3.60 8.80 -3.92
N ILE A 22 -3.05 9.52 -4.88
CA ILE A 22 -3.45 9.42 -6.27
C ILE A 22 -2.34 8.65 -6.98
N LEU A 23 -2.67 7.44 -7.40
CA LEU A 23 -1.87 6.64 -8.31
C LEU A 23 -2.28 6.95 -9.75
N GLN A 24 -1.32 7.32 -10.58
CA GLN A 24 -1.53 7.56 -12.01
C GLN A 24 -0.72 6.54 -12.79
N PHE A 25 -1.42 5.77 -13.62
CA PHE A 25 -0.83 4.88 -14.61
C PHE A 25 -0.72 5.64 -15.93
N LEU A 26 0.49 5.64 -16.48
CA LEU A 26 0.79 6.37 -17.70
C LEU A 26 0.71 5.45 -18.92
N LEU A 27 0.51 6.04 -20.09
CA LEU A 27 0.59 5.29 -21.35
C LEU A 27 2.02 4.74 -21.52
N PRO A 28 2.18 3.46 -21.90
CA PRO A 28 3.49 2.91 -22.22
C PRO A 28 4.16 3.72 -23.34
N ALA A 29 5.46 4.02 -23.18
CA ALA A 29 6.23 4.64 -24.24
C ALA A 29 6.39 3.64 -25.42
N PRO A 30 6.09 4.03 -26.67
CA PRO A 30 6.07 3.12 -27.82
C PRO A 30 7.45 2.54 -28.20
N ASP A 31 8.53 3.07 -27.63
CA ASP A 31 9.93 2.82 -28.00
C ASP A 31 10.82 2.29 -26.85
N ARG A 32 10.23 1.89 -25.71
CA ARG A 32 10.97 1.37 -24.55
C ARG A 32 10.61 -0.09 -24.20
N PRO A 33 11.52 -0.82 -23.53
CA PRO A 33 11.16 -2.11 -22.92
C PRO A 33 9.89 -1.95 -22.06
N GLN A 34 9.00 -2.94 -22.13
CA GLN A 34 7.67 -2.98 -21.51
C GLN A 34 7.74 -2.89 -19.97
N ARG A 35 8.06 -1.72 -19.42
CA ARG A 35 7.82 -1.38 -18.02
C ARG A 35 6.50 -0.65 -17.90
N THR A 36 5.86 -0.78 -16.76
CA THR A 36 4.65 -0.06 -16.38
C THR A 36 5.04 1.28 -15.75
N PRO A 37 4.85 2.40 -16.45
CA PRO A 37 5.13 3.72 -15.91
C PRO A 37 4.05 4.12 -14.90
N VAL A 38 4.48 4.47 -13.68
CA VAL A 38 3.60 4.87 -12.59
C VAL A 38 4.10 6.17 -11.98
N ALA A 39 3.17 7.08 -11.67
CA ALA A 39 3.39 8.25 -10.85
C ALA A 39 2.48 8.19 -9.61
N ILE A 40 3.01 8.57 -8.45
CA ILE A 40 2.23 8.68 -7.21
C ILE A 40 2.30 10.10 -6.71
N ARG A 41 1.12 10.67 -6.46
CA ARG A 41 0.97 11.91 -5.69
C ARG A 41 0.30 11.58 -4.35
N ALA A 42 1.02 11.81 -3.27
CA ALA A 42 0.45 11.77 -1.92
C ALA A 42 -0.04 13.17 -1.53
N GLU A 43 -1.21 13.23 -0.90
CA GLU A 43 -1.80 14.44 -0.33
C GLU A 43 -2.14 14.19 1.14
N GLY A 44 -1.69 15.11 2.00
CA GLY A 44 -1.84 14.99 3.45
C GLY A 44 -0.71 14.17 4.09
N GLU A 45 -0.79 14.02 5.41
CA GLU A 45 0.18 13.25 6.20
C GLU A 45 -0.49 11.99 6.74
N LEU A 46 0.22 10.88 6.63
CA LEU A 46 -0.18 9.59 7.17
C LEU A 46 0.88 9.11 8.17
N PRO A 47 0.49 8.65 9.38
CA PRO A 47 1.46 8.10 10.31
C PRO A 47 2.19 6.89 9.71
N GLU A 48 3.50 6.81 9.90
CA GLU A 48 4.35 5.73 9.37
C GLU A 48 3.83 4.33 9.73
N TYR A 49 3.35 4.15 10.96
CA TYR A 49 2.79 2.88 11.43
C TYR A 49 1.47 2.49 10.73
N ALA A 50 0.74 3.45 10.17
CA ALA A 50 -0.54 3.18 9.53
C ALA A 50 -0.37 2.69 8.08
N GLN A 51 0.77 2.96 7.45
CA GLN A 51 1.04 2.56 6.06
C GLN A 51 0.94 1.05 5.86
N ILE A 52 1.44 0.25 6.81
CA ILE A 52 1.38 -1.21 6.71
C ILE A 52 -0.06 -1.72 6.78
N TRP A 53 -0.90 -1.16 7.65
CA TRP A 53 -2.32 -1.53 7.74
C TRP A 53 -3.09 -1.16 6.47
N ILE A 54 -2.78 0.02 5.92
CA ILE A 54 -3.37 0.46 4.67
C ILE A 54 -3.02 -0.50 3.55
N TRP A 55 -1.75 -0.87 3.46
CA TRP A 55 -1.31 -1.82 2.46
C TRP A 55 -1.95 -3.20 2.65
N ASP A 56 -1.98 -3.75 3.88
CA ASP A 56 -2.56 -5.06 4.17
C ASP A 56 -4.02 -5.14 3.73
N MET A 57 -4.83 -4.13 4.11
CA MET A 57 -6.25 -4.06 3.75
C MET A 57 -6.46 -3.85 2.25
N LEU A 58 -5.63 -3.01 1.61
CA LEU A 58 -5.71 -2.81 0.16
C LEU A 58 -5.38 -4.11 -0.56
N TYR A 59 -4.29 -4.77 -0.19
CA TYR A 59 -3.82 -6.02 -0.77
C TYR A 59 -4.90 -7.11 -0.67
N ALA A 60 -5.43 -7.36 0.53
CA ALA A 60 -6.46 -8.37 0.74
C ALA A 60 -7.70 -8.12 -0.13
N ARG A 61 -8.17 -6.86 -0.20
CA ARG A 61 -9.33 -6.48 -1.02
C ARG A 61 -9.08 -6.59 -2.52
N GLN A 62 -7.91 -6.17 -3.00
CA GLN A 62 -7.59 -6.30 -4.42
C GLN A 62 -7.40 -7.76 -4.81
N LEU A 63 -6.78 -8.56 -3.94
CA LEU A 63 -6.60 -9.99 -4.18
C LEU A 63 -7.95 -10.72 -4.25
N TYR A 64 -8.86 -10.43 -3.33
CA TYR A 64 -10.25 -10.92 -3.39
C TYR A 64 -10.96 -10.49 -4.69
N ALA A 65 -10.84 -9.21 -5.06
CA ALA A 65 -11.49 -8.69 -6.27
C ALA A 65 -10.93 -9.28 -7.58
N MET A 66 -9.66 -9.69 -7.60
CA MET A 66 -9.06 -10.38 -8.75
C MET A 66 -9.43 -11.87 -8.83
N ALA A 67 -9.94 -12.45 -7.72
CA ALA A 67 -10.29 -13.86 -7.57
C ALA A 67 -9.16 -14.81 -8.01
N GLU A 68 -9.49 -16.02 -8.47
CA GLU A 68 -8.53 -17.01 -8.99
C GLU A 68 -8.08 -16.70 -10.42
N GLY A 69 -7.43 -15.54 -10.60
CA GLY A 69 -6.84 -15.12 -11.87
C GLY A 69 -5.33 -15.34 -11.95
N PRO A 70 -4.75 -15.40 -13.16
CA PRO A 70 -3.30 -15.49 -13.35
C PRO A 70 -2.57 -14.31 -12.69
N LEU A 71 -3.10 -13.09 -12.83
CA LEU A 71 -2.52 -11.90 -12.18
C LEU A 71 -2.59 -11.95 -10.65
N ALA A 72 -3.60 -12.60 -10.06
CA ALA A 72 -3.66 -12.79 -8.61
C ALA A 72 -2.62 -13.81 -8.13
N ALA A 73 -2.35 -14.86 -8.92
CA ALA A 73 -1.28 -15.81 -8.64
C ALA A 73 0.09 -15.14 -8.78
N GLU A 74 0.30 -14.38 -9.85
CA GLU A 74 1.53 -13.62 -10.11
C GLU A 74 1.79 -12.60 -9.00
N LEU A 75 0.79 -11.82 -8.58
CA LEU A 75 0.94 -10.84 -7.49
C LEU A 75 1.45 -11.50 -6.21
N ARG A 76 0.86 -12.65 -5.85
CA ARG A 76 1.29 -13.42 -4.68
C ARG A 76 2.71 -13.91 -4.86
N GLU A 77 3.03 -14.52 -6.00
CA GLU A 77 4.37 -15.04 -6.28
C GLU A 77 5.44 -13.94 -6.21
N THR A 78 5.22 -12.79 -6.85
CA THR A 78 6.12 -11.63 -6.81
C THR A 78 6.39 -11.20 -5.37
N LEU A 79 5.32 -10.98 -4.58
CA LEU A 79 5.43 -10.56 -3.19
C LEU A 79 6.10 -11.63 -2.33
N GLU A 80 5.72 -12.90 -2.47
CA GLU A 80 6.24 -14.01 -1.67
C GLU A 80 7.73 -14.26 -1.92
N ILE A 81 8.17 -14.23 -3.18
CA ILE A 81 9.60 -14.37 -3.53
C ILE A 81 10.40 -13.22 -2.91
N TRP A 82 9.92 -11.98 -3.06
CA TRP A 82 10.56 -10.82 -2.47
C TRP A 82 10.62 -10.93 -0.94
N ALA A 83 9.51 -11.32 -0.30
CA ALA A 83 9.42 -11.43 1.15
C ALA A 83 10.32 -12.53 1.73
N VAL A 84 10.41 -13.69 1.08
CA VAL A 84 11.37 -14.74 1.47
C VAL A 84 12.80 -14.20 1.43
N ASN A 85 13.17 -13.51 0.34
CA ASN A 85 14.49 -12.91 0.21
C ASN A 85 14.75 -11.82 1.26
N MET A 86 13.74 -11.04 1.63
CA MET A 86 13.86 -9.94 2.59
C MET A 86 13.75 -10.35 4.05
N SER A 87 13.13 -11.49 4.37
CA SER A 87 12.90 -11.94 5.76
C SER A 87 14.18 -12.02 6.61
N SER A 88 15.30 -12.45 6.02
CA SER A 88 16.62 -12.51 6.70
C SER A 88 17.32 -11.15 6.82
N LYS A 89 16.76 -10.10 6.22
CA LYS A 89 17.33 -8.76 6.09
C LYS A 89 16.61 -7.71 6.92
N VAL A 90 15.47 -8.04 7.53
CA VAL A 90 14.64 -7.11 8.32
C VAL A 90 15.37 -6.43 9.49
N PHE A 91 16.48 -7.01 9.97
CA PHE A 91 17.32 -6.43 11.02
C PHE A 91 18.61 -5.78 10.53
N GLN A 92 18.86 -5.80 9.22
CA GLN A 92 20.04 -5.18 8.63
C GLN A 92 19.78 -3.68 8.41
N PRO A 93 20.84 -2.84 8.44
CA PRO A 93 20.70 -1.42 8.11
C PRO A 93 20.08 -1.23 6.71
N ARG A 94 19.10 -0.34 6.58
CA ARG A 94 18.37 -0.14 5.32
C ARG A 94 19.29 0.20 4.16
N ASP A 95 20.25 1.11 4.35
CA ASP A 95 21.19 1.50 3.29
C ASP A 95 21.99 0.31 2.74
N HIS A 96 22.33 -0.65 3.61
CA HIS A 96 23.01 -1.88 3.21
C HIS A 96 22.12 -2.79 2.35
N VAL A 97 20.83 -2.86 2.68
CA VAL A 97 19.85 -3.62 1.92
C VAL A 97 19.56 -2.93 0.57
N ARG A 98 19.43 -1.61 0.58
CA ARG A 98 19.22 -0.75 -0.60
C ARG A 98 20.39 -0.84 -1.56
N SER A 99 21.64 -0.74 -1.09
CA SER A 99 22.83 -0.78 -1.95
C SER A 99 22.99 -2.12 -2.70
N LYS A 100 22.29 -3.17 -2.25
CA LYS A 100 22.25 -4.49 -2.88
C LYS A 100 21.04 -4.69 -3.81
N GLY A 101 20.21 -3.66 -4.00
CA GLY A 101 19.03 -3.71 -4.87
C GLY A 101 17.87 -4.53 -4.31
N HIS A 102 17.86 -4.86 -3.01
CA HIS A 102 16.84 -5.76 -2.45
C HIS A 102 15.51 -5.07 -2.12
N LEU A 103 15.45 -3.74 -2.17
CA LEU A 103 14.22 -2.98 -1.86
C LEU A 103 13.27 -2.85 -3.06
N GLN A 104 13.65 -3.34 -4.24
CA GLN A 104 12.81 -3.30 -5.43
C GLN A 104 11.87 -4.53 -5.45
N LEU A 105 10.56 -4.28 -5.53
CA LEU A 105 9.52 -5.33 -5.61
C LEU A 105 9.40 -5.94 -7.00
N SER A 106 9.55 -5.13 -8.04
CA SER A 106 9.40 -5.54 -9.44
C SER A 106 10.33 -4.72 -10.33
N ASP A 107 10.98 -5.40 -11.28
CA ASP A 107 11.81 -4.78 -12.32
C ASP A 107 10.99 -4.13 -13.45
N ASP A 108 9.68 -4.40 -13.45
CA ASP A 108 8.73 -3.94 -14.44
C ASP A 108 8.05 -2.63 -14.02
N LEU A 109 8.26 -2.14 -12.79
CA LEU A 109 7.81 -0.81 -12.36
C LEU A 109 8.83 0.26 -12.80
N GLU A 110 8.32 1.35 -13.40
CA GLU A 110 9.10 2.55 -13.70
C GLU A 110 8.46 3.77 -13.02
N TRP A 111 9.20 4.40 -12.11
CA TRP A 111 8.78 5.65 -11.48
C TRP A 111 8.94 6.82 -12.43
N VAL A 112 7.86 7.54 -12.69
CA VAL A 112 7.87 8.78 -13.47
C VAL A 112 7.66 9.97 -12.54
N VAL A 113 8.61 10.91 -12.58
CA VAL A 113 8.52 12.20 -11.88
C VAL A 113 7.86 13.20 -12.82
N ASP A 114 6.88 13.95 -12.31
CA ASP A 114 6.14 14.99 -13.05
C ASP A 114 5.43 14.47 -14.31
N ALA A 115 4.48 13.55 -14.12
CA ALA A 115 3.62 13.07 -15.20
C ALA A 115 2.79 14.21 -15.81
N ASP A 116 2.87 14.36 -17.13
CA ASP A 116 1.96 15.25 -17.87
C ASP A 116 0.55 14.66 -17.87
N ALA A 117 -0.47 15.49 -17.73
CA ALA A 117 -1.87 15.09 -17.77
C ALA A 117 -2.22 14.37 -19.09
N GLU A 118 -1.55 14.74 -20.20
CA GLU A 118 -1.73 14.10 -21.51
C GLU A 118 -1.20 12.66 -21.57
N GLN A 119 -0.30 12.28 -20.66
CA GLN A 119 0.31 10.95 -20.60
C GLN A 119 -0.44 9.98 -19.69
N VAL A 120 -1.42 10.46 -18.91
CA VAL A 120 -2.18 9.63 -17.97
C VAL A 120 -3.21 8.81 -18.70
N ALA A 121 -2.98 7.49 -18.78
CA ALA A 121 -3.94 6.54 -19.33
C ALA A 121 -5.10 6.28 -18.34
N GLN A 122 -4.76 6.18 -17.06
CA GLN A 122 -5.70 5.84 -16.00
C GLN A 122 -5.26 6.45 -14.68
N SER A 123 -6.20 7.03 -13.93
CA SER A 123 -5.97 7.51 -12.57
C SER A 123 -6.77 6.67 -11.58
N VAL A 124 -6.12 6.23 -10.52
CA VAL A 124 -6.70 5.53 -9.38
C VAL A 124 -6.46 6.35 -8.13
N ARG A 125 -7.51 6.65 -7.38
CA ARG A 125 -7.39 7.33 -6.09
C ARG A 125 -7.61 6.33 -4.96
N VAL A 126 -6.70 6.34 -4.00
CA VAL A 126 -6.80 5.63 -2.73
C VAL A 126 -6.99 6.66 -1.62
N GLU A 127 -8.20 6.76 -1.08
CA GLU A 127 -8.53 7.65 0.03
C GLU A 127 -8.52 6.85 1.33
N VAL A 128 -7.94 7.41 2.38
CA VAL A 128 -7.89 6.79 3.71
C VAL A 128 -8.72 7.63 4.66
N GLU A 129 -9.83 7.08 5.13
CA GLU A 129 -10.69 7.71 6.11
C GLU A 129 -10.43 7.15 7.52
N GLY A 130 -10.46 8.04 8.52
CA GLY A 130 -10.25 7.69 9.93
C GLY A 130 -8.91 8.17 10.46
N ARG A 131 -8.87 8.59 11.72
CA ARG A 131 -7.71 9.27 12.33
C ARG A 131 -6.56 8.34 12.74
N GLY A 132 -6.62 7.04 12.42
CA GLY A 132 -5.63 6.06 12.89
C GLY A 132 -5.43 6.09 14.42
N GLY A 133 -6.48 6.46 15.17
CA GLY A 133 -6.48 6.45 16.62
C GLY A 133 -6.40 5.01 17.13
N ALA A 134 -5.79 4.81 18.30
CA ALA A 134 -5.65 3.49 18.89
C ALA A 134 -7.02 2.80 19.02
N GLY A 135 -7.27 1.76 18.22
CA GLY A 135 -8.50 0.97 18.20
C GLY A 135 -9.40 1.15 16.98
N ASP A 136 -9.20 2.19 16.16
CA ASP A 136 -9.98 2.40 14.93
C ASP A 136 -9.12 2.14 13.69
N LEU A 137 -9.51 1.12 12.92
CA LEU A 137 -8.85 0.81 11.66
C LEU A 137 -9.14 1.86 10.60
N PRO A 138 -8.13 2.23 9.78
CA PRO A 138 -8.35 3.09 8.63
C PRO A 138 -9.33 2.42 7.66
N ARG A 139 -10.29 3.19 7.14
CA ARG A 139 -11.12 2.77 6.02
C ARG A 139 -10.45 3.21 4.73
N ILE A 140 -10.29 2.28 3.80
CA ILE A 140 -9.70 2.58 2.50
C ILE A 140 -10.82 2.66 1.47
N ARG A 141 -10.81 3.69 0.64
CA ARG A 141 -11.65 3.77 -0.55
C ARG A 141 -10.77 3.83 -1.78
N VAL A 142 -11.15 3.08 -2.80
CA VAL A 142 -10.43 3.06 -4.07
C VAL A 142 -11.40 3.53 -5.14
N SER A 143 -11.02 4.56 -5.89
CA SER A 143 -11.83 5.11 -6.99
C SER A 143 -11.03 5.07 -8.30
N PRO A 144 -11.63 4.65 -9.42
CA PRO A 144 -13.00 4.11 -9.53
C PRO A 144 -13.14 2.73 -8.87
N ASP A 145 -14.37 2.37 -8.47
CA ASP A 145 -14.65 1.11 -7.75
C ASP A 145 -14.36 -0.15 -8.60
N ILE A 146 -14.57 -0.02 -9.91
CA ILE A 146 -14.36 -1.09 -10.89
C ILE A 146 -13.02 -0.83 -11.58
N LEU A 147 -12.05 -1.69 -11.28
CA LEU A 147 -10.72 -1.68 -11.89
C LEU A 147 -10.47 -2.99 -12.64
N PRO A 148 -9.83 -2.94 -13.82
CA PRO A 148 -9.23 -4.12 -14.46
C PRO A 148 -8.21 -4.80 -13.53
N ASN A 149 -8.07 -6.12 -13.64
CA ASN A 149 -7.13 -6.88 -12.81
C ASN A 149 -5.68 -6.40 -12.95
N GLU A 150 -5.27 -5.95 -14.14
CA GLU A 150 -3.95 -5.37 -14.37
C GLU A 150 -3.74 -4.10 -13.54
N THR A 151 -4.73 -3.20 -13.52
CA THR A 151 -4.68 -2.01 -12.67
C THR A 151 -4.62 -2.39 -11.19
N ARG A 152 -5.36 -3.42 -10.76
CA ARG A 152 -5.35 -3.89 -9.35
C ARG A 152 -4.00 -4.47 -8.97
N PHE A 153 -3.39 -5.25 -9.85
CA PHE A 153 -2.06 -5.82 -9.71
C PHE A 153 -1.03 -4.71 -9.47
N TRP A 154 -0.98 -3.72 -10.38
CA TRP A 154 -0.02 -2.63 -10.27
C TRP A 154 -0.32 -1.67 -9.13
N LEU A 155 -1.59 -1.46 -8.77
CA LEU A 155 -1.99 -0.66 -7.62
C LEU A 155 -1.35 -1.18 -6.33
N VAL A 156 -1.40 -2.48 -6.08
CA VAL A 156 -0.81 -3.09 -4.89
C VAL A 156 0.70 -2.96 -4.88
N LEU A 157 1.36 -3.28 -6.01
CA LEU A 157 2.82 -3.26 -6.09
C LEU A 157 3.38 -1.83 -6.01
N ALA A 158 2.80 -0.89 -6.76
CA ALA A 158 3.27 0.49 -6.76
C ALA A 158 3.06 1.16 -5.40
N LEU A 159 1.91 0.96 -4.73
CA LEU A 159 1.72 1.53 -3.40
C LEU A 159 2.71 0.95 -2.38
N ALA A 160 2.98 -0.36 -2.41
CA ALA A 160 4.02 -0.94 -1.56
C ALA A 160 5.40 -0.39 -1.90
N GLN A 161 5.77 -0.29 -3.18
CA GLN A 161 7.08 0.23 -3.57
C GLN A 161 7.25 1.68 -3.08
N TYR A 162 6.21 2.51 -3.20
CA TYR A 162 6.21 3.87 -2.70
C TYR A 162 6.43 3.93 -1.18
N PHE A 163 5.70 3.13 -0.40
CA PHE A 163 5.91 3.06 1.05
C PHE A 163 7.26 2.44 1.44
N ILE A 164 7.77 1.47 0.67
CA ILE A 164 9.13 0.96 0.86
C ILE A 164 10.10 2.12 0.71
N ASP A 165 9.98 2.93 -0.34
CA ASP A 165 10.92 4.01 -0.65
C ASP A 165 10.91 5.11 0.42
N GLU A 166 9.72 5.47 0.93
CA GLU A 166 9.53 6.56 1.89
C GLU A 166 9.68 6.16 3.37
N ASN A 167 9.45 4.90 3.74
CA ASN A 167 9.31 4.49 5.15
C ASN A 167 10.13 3.24 5.51
N ASP A 168 11.15 3.42 6.36
CA ASP A 168 12.05 2.37 6.84
C ASP A 168 11.34 1.30 7.65
N LEU A 169 10.35 1.71 8.45
CA LEU A 169 9.54 0.79 9.24
C LEU A 169 8.73 -0.12 8.31
N PHE A 170 8.09 0.45 7.30
CA PHE A 170 7.30 -0.30 6.32
C PHE A 170 8.17 -1.33 5.57
N ALA A 171 9.32 -0.89 5.04
CA ALA A 171 10.24 -1.79 4.33
C ALA A 171 10.73 -2.96 5.18
N ARG A 172 10.85 -2.74 6.50
CA ARG A 172 11.21 -3.77 7.47
C ARG A 172 10.07 -4.73 7.77
N GLU A 173 8.84 -4.24 7.90
CA GLU A 173 7.69 -5.02 8.34
C GLU A 173 7.04 -5.83 7.21
N LEU A 174 6.97 -5.25 6.00
CA LEU A 174 6.28 -5.84 4.85
C LEU A 174 6.63 -7.31 4.57
N PRO A 175 7.90 -7.76 4.60
CA PRO A 175 8.22 -9.17 4.37
C PRO A 175 7.51 -10.12 5.33
N ILE A 176 7.37 -9.73 6.60
CA ILE A 176 6.74 -10.55 7.62
C ILE A 176 5.22 -10.60 7.41
N HIS A 177 4.62 -9.47 7.03
CA HIS A 177 3.20 -9.39 6.69
C HIS A 177 2.88 -10.27 5.47
N VAL A 178 3.65 -10.16 4.38
CA VAL A 178 3.47 -11.01 3.19
C VAL A 178 3.55 -12.50 3.54
N LEU A 179 4.54 -12.91 4.34
CA LEU A 179 4.67 -14.31 4.76
C LEU A 179 3.52 -14.76 5.66
N ALA A 180 2.97 -13.86 6.48
CA ALA A 180 1.79 -14.13 7.28
C ALA A 180 0.54 -14.29 6.42
N PHE A 181 0.34 -13.46 5.39
CA PHE A 181 -0.71 -13.65 4.39
C PHE A 181 -0.59 -15.00 3.68
N ARG A 182 0.62 -15.36 3.23
CA ARG A 182 0.88 -16.67 2.62
C ARG A 182 0.47 -17.82 3.55
N LYS A 183 0.84 -17.73 4.84
CA LYS A 183 0.46 -18.73 5.85
C LYS A 183 -1.05 -18.78 6.07
N TYR A 184 -1.68 -17.62 6.19
CA TYR A 184 -3.13 -17.51 6.35
C TYR A 184 -3.87 -18.19 5.19
N HIS A 185 -3.45 -17.93 3.95
CA HIS A 185 -4.10 -18.52 2.78
C HIS A 185 -3.84 -20.02 2.61
N ALA A 186 -2.73 -20.53 3.16
CA ALA A 186 -2.44 -21.96 3.17
C ALA A 186 -3.25 -22.71 4.25
N ASP A 187 -3.47 -22.08 5.40
CA ASP A 187 -3.97 -22.77 6.60
C ASP A 187 -5.46 -22.49 6.91
N ILE A 188 -6.00 -21.34 6.49
CA ILE A 188 -7.29 -20.81 6.98
C ILE A 188 -8.28 -20.60 5.83
N HIS A 189 -8.12 -19.54 5.03
CA HIS A 189 -9.06 -19.19 3.96
C HIS A 189 -8.35 -18.84 2.66
N ARG A 190 -8.88 -19.37 1.55
CA ARG A 190 -8.36 -19.08 0.19
C ARG A 190 -8.51 -17.58 -0.11
N PRO A 191 -7.60 -17.00 -0.92
CA PRO A 191 -7.53 -15.55 -1.13
C PRO A 191 -8.75 -14.94 -1.86
N ASP A 192 -9.53 -15.77 -2.55
CA ASP A 192 -10.75 -15.42 -3.30
C ASP A 192 -12.01 -15.42 -2.42
N THR A 193 -11.88 -15.55 -1.10
CA THR A 193 -13.02 -15.56 -0.16
C THR A 193 -13.21 -14.21 0.52
N PRO A 194 -14.47 -13.81 0.82
CA PRO A 194 -14.74 -12.57 1.55
C PRO A 194 -14.13 -12.60 2.95
N GLU A 195 -14.12 -13.75 3.62
CA GLU A 195 -13.50 -13.94 4.94
C GLU A 195 -12.00 -13.62 4.88
N ALA A 196 -11.30 -14.06 3.83
CA ALA A 196 -9.89 -13.71 3.66
C ALA A 196 -9.65 -12.21 3.43
N ALA A 197 -10.56 -11.52 2.73
CA ALA A 197 -10.44 -10.07 2.52
C ALA A 197 -10.56 -9.27 3.83
N GLU A 198 -11.30 -9.81 4.80
CA GLU A 198 -11.56 -9.16 6.09
C GLU A 198 -10.56 -9.58 7.17
N GLU A 199 -10.27 -10.87 7.31
CA GLU A 199 -9.53 -11.42 8.44
C GLU A 199 -8.00 -11.50 8.21
N ALA A 200 -7.55 -11.71 6.97
CA ALA A 200 -6.13 -11.89 6.67
C ALA A 200 -5.25 -10.68 7.08
N PRO A 201 -5.69 -9.41 6.91
CA PRO A 201 -4.94 -8.25 7.42
C PRO A 201 -4.68 -8.33 8.93
N PHE A 202 -5.68 -8.70 9.73
CA PHE A 202 -5.52 -8.81 11.19
C PHE A 202 -4.59 -9.95 11.56
N TYR A 203 -4.70 -11.08 10.86
CA TYR A 203 -3.78 -12.19 11.05
C TYR A 203 -2.33 -11.76 10.78
N ALA A 204 -2.10 -11.02 9.68
CA ALA A 204 -0.77 -10.50 9.33
C ALA A 204 -0.21 -9.57 10.42
N ILE A 205 -1.03 -8.62 10.91
CA ILE A 205 -0.67 -7.72 12.00
C ILE A 205 -0.29 -8.51 13.27
N GLN A 206 -1.12 -9.48 13.67
CA GLN A 206 -0.85 -10.29 14.85
C GLN A 206 0.47 -11.08 14.71
N LYS A 207 0.70 -11.71 13.55
CA LYS A 207 1.92 -12.49 13.31
C LYS A 207 3.17 -11.64 13.23
N ALA A 208 3.08 -10.44 12.65
CA ALA A 208 4.18 -9.50 12.66
C ALA A 208 4.52 -9.04 14.08
N LEU A 209 3.50 -8.73 14.91
CA LEU A 209 3.70 -8.35 16.30
C LEU A 209 4.40 -9.48 17.09
N GLU A 210 3.91 -10.72 16.98
CA GLU A 210 4.52 -11.91 17.61
C GLU A 210 5.99 -12.07 17.17
N TYR A 211 6.27 -11.91 15.88
CA TYR A 211 7.61 -12.02 15.31
C TYR A 211 8.56 -10.95 15.86
N PHE A 212 8.19 -9.66 15.80
CA PHE A 212 9.08 -8.59 16.25
C PHE A 212 9.26 -8.55 17.77
N GLN A 213 8.25 -8.95 18.55
CA GLN A 213 8.40 -9.14 20.00
C GLN A 213 9.39 -10.26 20.32
N SER A 214 9.22 -11.44 19.71
CA SER A 214 10.12 -12.57 19.95
C SER A 214 11.56 -12.30 19.50
N ALA A 215 11.76 -11.66 18.34
CA ALA A 215 13.07 -11.29 17.84
C ALA A 215 13.73 -10.15 18.66
N GLY A 216 12.93 -9.24 19.20
CA GLY A 216 13.39 -8.19 20.11
C GLY A 216 13.89 -8.72 21.46
N HIS A 217 13.36 -9.86 21.92
CA HIS A 217 13.81 -10.57 23.13
C HIS A 217 15.00 -11.52 22.90
N ALA A 218 15.37 -11.79 21.65
CA ALA A 218 16.50 -12.65 21.28
C ALA A 218 17.84 -11.88 21.17
N ARG A 219 17.88 -10.63 21.65
CA ARG A 219 19.07 -9.76 21.69
C ARG A 219 19.52 -9.49 23.12
#